data_AF-A0A966UR17-F1
#
_entry.id   AF-A0A966UR17-F1
#
_cell.length_a   1.000
_cell.length_b   1.000
_cell.length_c   1.000
_cell.angle_alpha   90.00
_cell.angle_beta   90.00
_cell.angle_gamma   90.00
#
_symmetry.space_group_name_H-M   'P 1'
#
loop_
_entity.id
_entity.type
_entity.pdbx_description
1 polymer ?
#
loop_
_entity_poly.entity_id
_entity_poly.type
_entity_poly.pdbx_seq_one_letter_code
_entity_poly.pdbx_strand_id
1 'polypeptide(L)'
;MSNYQELAKQCKCCGKHVPLPTVLKQYGEVMLCPTTFANVIEYKRIWKSLGTRPQGNIRKHFSDYVQQLVEVTIDKNEDGTLQ
;
A
#
# COMPACT_ATOMS: atom_id res chain seq x y z
N MET A 1 5.30 -26.24 6.91
CA MET A 1 5.10 -24.86 7.42
C MET A 1 3.62 -24.52 7.32
N SER A 2 3.08 -23.66 8.17
CA SER A 2 1.67 -23.24 8.07
C SER A 2 1.49 -22.40 6.80
N ASN A 3 0.52 -22.75 5.95
CA ASN A 3 0.23 -22.10 4.66
C ASN A 3 0.15 -20.55 4.80
N TYR A 4 -0.36 -20.07 5.93
CA TYR A 4 -0.44 -18.64 6.26
C TYR A 4 0.92 -17.92 6.31
N GLN A 5 1.99 -18.60 6.76
CA GLN A 5 3.32 -18.00 6.83
C GLN A 5 3.95 -17.82 5.44
N GLU A 6 3.58 -18.66 4.48
CA GLU A 6 4.01 -18.55 3.09
C GLU A 6 3.22 -17.44 2.38
N LEU A 7 1.90 -17.39 2.60
CA LEU A 7 1.05 -16.31 2.09
C LEU A 7 1.46 -14.94 2.63
N ALA A 8 1.77 -14.81 3.92
CA ALA A 8 2.18 -13.56 4.54
C ALA A 8 3.39 -12.90 3.84
N LYS A 9 4.29 -13.71 3.24
CA LYS A 9 5.48 -13.23 2.51
C LYS A 9 5.14 -12.61 1.15
N GLN A 10 3.89 -12.68 0.67
CA GLN A 10 3.45 -12.00 -0.54
C GLN A 10 3.55 -10.47 -0.42
N CYS A 11 3.39 -9.90 0.78
CA CYS A 11 3.81 -8.52 1.00
C CYS A 11 5.33 -8.46 1.12
N LYS A 12 5.98 -7.68 0.24
CA LYS A 12 7.43 -7.40 0.28
C LYS A 12 7.92 -6.92 1.66
N CYS A 13 7.04 -6.26 2.41
CA CYS A 13 7.28 -5.79 3.77
C CYS A 13 7.47 -6.94 4.78
N CYS A 14 6.73 -8.03 4.65
CA CYS A 14 6.60 -9.07 5.68
C CYS A 14 7.79 -10.01 5.76
N GLY A 15 8.67 -10.05 4.75
CA GLY A 15 9.91 -10.83 4.81
C GLY A 15 10.85 -10.41 5.95
N LYS A 16 10.68 -9.20 6.50
CA LYS A 16 11.50 -8.64 7.58
C LYS A 16 10.76 -8.50 8.93
N HIS A 17 9.46 -8.78 8.98
CA HIS A 17 8.64 -8.56 10.17
C HIS A 17 8.39 -9.86 10.94
N VAL A 18 8.57 -9.80 12.26
CA VAL A 18 8.15 -10.83 13.20
C VAL A 18 7.41 -10.11 14.35
N PRO A 19 6.17 -10.49 14.69
CA PRO A 19 5.37 -11.57 14.10
C PRO A 19 4.89 -11.27 12.68
N LEU A 20 4.71 -12.32 11.89
CA LEU A 20 4.09 -12.22 10.56
C LEU A 20 2.59 -11.91 10.70
N PRO A 21 2.00 -11.13 9.79
CA PRO A 21 0.57 -10.87 9.83
C PRO A 21 -0.20 -12.16 9.55
N THR A 22 -1.29 -12.34 10.30
CA THR A 22 -2.23 -13.46 10.13
C THR A 22 -3.25 -13.21 9.02
N VAL A 23 -3.41 -11.95 8.61
CA VAL A 23 -4.36 -11.51 7.59
C VAL A 23 -3.67 -10.59 6.58
N LEU A 24 -4.08 -10.70 5.32
CA LEU A 24 -3.62 -9.85 4.22
C LEU A 24 -4.83 -9.13 3.59
N LYS A 25 -4.56 -7.97 3.01
CA LYS A 25 -5.56 -7.15 2.31
C LYS A 25 -5.15 -6.97 0.86
N GLN A 26 -6.12 -7.08 -0.04
CA GLN A 26 -5.91 -6.88 -1.47
C GLN A 26 -5.99 -5.39 -1.82
N TYR A 27 -5.00 -4.89 -2.55
CA TYR A 27 -4.99 -3.56 -3.15
C TYR A 27 -4.72 -3.71 -4.65
N GLY A 28 -5.78 -3.61 -5.46
CA GLY A 28 -5.73 -3.96 -6.88
C GLY A 28 -5.33 -5.43 -7.06
N GLU A 29 -4.20 -5.67 -7.72
CA GLU A 29 -3.65 -7.02 -7.95
C GLU A 29 -2.59 -7.43 -6.90
N VAL A 30 -2.31 -6.57 -5.91
CA VAL A 30 -1.23 -6.78 -4.93
C VAL A 30 -1.80 -7.13 -3.56
N MET A 31 -1.29 -8.19 -2.93
CA MET A 31 -1.59 -8.55 -1.55
C MET A 31 -0.65 -7.83 -0.57
N LEU A 32 -1.21 -7.04 0.34
CA LEU A 32 -0.49 -6.21 1.29
C LEU A 32 -0.80 -6.64 2.73
N CYS A 33 0.17 -6.42 3.63
CA CYS A 33 -0.12 -6.56 5.05
C CYS A 33 -1.02 -5.41 5.54
N PRO A 34 -1.69 -5.56 6.69
CA PRO A 34 -2.63 -4.56 7.19
C PRO A 34 -2.01 -3.17 7.34
N THR A 35 -0.76 -3.10 7.83
CA THR A 35 -0.03 -1.84 8.02
C THR A 35 0.31 -1.17 6.68
N THR A 36 0.83 -1.94 5.71
CA THR A 36 1.15 -1.39 4.39
C THR A 36 -0.10 -0.93 3.66
N PHE A 37 -1.19 -1.69 3.76
CA PHE A 37 -2.47 -1.29 3.20
C PHE A 37 -2.95 0.05 3.79
N ALA A 38 -2.92 0.20 5.12
CA ALA A 38 -3.29 1.46 5.77
C ALA A 38 -2.42 2.64 5.29
N ASN A 39 -1.11 2.44 5.19
CA ASN A 39 -0.18 3.46 4.70
C ASN A 39 -0.44 3.85 3.24
N VAL A 40 -0.79 2.89 2.37
CA VAL A 40 -1.15 3.14 0.97
C VAL A 40 -2.41 3.99 0.88
N ILE A 41 -3.47 3.65 1.65
CA ILE A 41 -4.72 4.40 1.66
C ILE A 41 -4.50 5.83 2.17
N GLU A 42 -3.73 6.00 3.25
CA GLU A 42 -3.46 7.31 3.81
C GLU A 42 -2.61 8.18 2.86
N TYR A 43 -1.56 7.61 2.27
CA TYR A 43 -0.73 8.34 1.30
C TYR A 43 -1.54 8.76 0.05
N LYS A 44 -2.42 7.87 -0.44
CA LYS A 44 -3.35 8.18 -1.54
C LYS A 44 -4.33 9.29 -1.14
N ARG A 45 -4.86 9.26 0.08
CA ARG A 45 -5.77 10.31 0.60
C ARG A 45 -5.06 11.67 0.66
N ILE A 46 -3.85 11.72 1.20
CA ILE A 46 -3.05 12.95 1.27
C ILE A 46 -2.79 13.49 -0.13
N TRP A 47 -2.39 12.64 -1.07
CA TRP A 47 -2.16 13.04 -2.46
C TRP A 47 -3.44 13.62 -3.09
N LYS A 48 -4.58 12.95 -2.98
CA LYS A 48 -5.86 13.46 -3.49
C LYS A 48 -6.25 14.80 -2.86
N SER A 49 -6.04 14.96 -1.55
CA SER A 49 -6.31 16.22 -0.86
C SER A 49 -5.40 17.37 -1.30
N LEU A 50 -4.17 17.08 -1.73
CA LEU A 50 -3.22 18.07 -2.24
C LEU A 50 -3.38 18.32 -3.74
N GLY A 51 -4.10 17.45 -4.46
CA GLY A 51 -4.21 17.45 -5.92
C GLY A 51 -2.89 17.16 -6.66
N THR A 52 -1.80 16.93 -5.93
CA THR A 52 -0.44 16.78 -6.47
C THR A 52 0.38 15.84 -5.60
N ARG A 53 1.51 15.37 -6.13
CA ARG A 53 2.43 14.48 -5.41
C ARG A 53 2.86 15.10 -4.07
N PRO A 54 2.68 14.40 -2.92
CA PRO A 54 3.06 14.93 -1.63
C PRO A 54 4.53 15.38 -1.58
N GLN A 55 4.79 16.46 -0.86
CA GLN A 55 6.15 17.00 -0.72
C GLN A 55 7.09 16.02 0.02
N GLY A 56 8.41 16.21 -0.15
CA GLY A 56 9.43 15.31 0.41
C GLY A 56 9.30 15.09 1.93
N ASN A 57 8.90 16.14 2.67
CA ASN A 57 8.68 16.05 4.11
C ASN A 57 7.55 15.11 4.52
N ILE A 58 6.53 14.94 3.68
CA ILE A 58 5.45 13.98 3.92
C ILE A 58 5.89 12.59 3.43
N ARG A 59 6.50 12.53 2.24
CA ARG A 59 6.95 11.28 1.61
C ARG A 59 7.88 10.46 2.51
N LYS A 60 8.82 11.09 3.23
CA LYS A 60 9.75 10.40 4.13
C LYS A 60 9.09 9.59 5.27
N HIS A 61 7.82 9.86 5.58
CA HIS A 61 7.06 9.08 6.58
C HIS A 61 6.48 7.78 6.01
N PHE A 62 6.49 7.61 4.69
CA PHE A 62 6.02 6.43 3.99
C PHE A 62 7.20 5.70 3.34
N SER A 63 7.19 4.36 3.38
CA SER A 63 8.26 3.58 2.74
C SER A 63 8.25 3.78 1.22
N ASP A 64 9.42 3.64 0.58
CA ASP A 64 9.53 3.74 -0.88
C ASP A 64 8.58 2.78 -1.60
N TYR A 65 8.34 1.60 -1.01
CA TYR A 65 7.37 0.64 -1.52
C TYR A 65 5.94 1.20 -1.56
N VAL A 66 5.50 1.89 -0.50
CA VAL A 66 4.17 2.54 -0.46
C VAL A 66 4.09 3.68 -1.47
N GLN A 67 5.15 4.52 -1.53
CA GLN A 67 5.21 5.63 -2.48
C GLN A 67 5.08 5.13 -3.92
N GLN A 68 5.89 4.13 -4.31
CA GLN A 68 5.86 3.52 -5.65
C GLN A 68 4.51 2.88 -5.98
N LEU A 69 3.90 2.16 -5.03
CA LEU A 69 2.59 1.53 -5.23
C LEU A 69 1.51 2.57 -5.55
N VAL A 70 1.47 3.67 -4.80
CA VAL A 70 0.48 4.73 -5.02
C VAL A 70 0.78 5.50 -6.29
N GLU A 71 2.03 5.83 -6.58
CA GLU A 71 2.45 6.50 -7.82
C GLU A 71 2.01 5.75 -9.08
N VAL A 72 2.12 4.41 -9.08
CA VAL A 72 1.71 3.59 -10.22
C VAL A 72 0.19 3.46 -10.34
N THR A 73 -0.56 3.62 -9.23
CA THR A 73 -1.99 3.30 -9.16
C THR A 73 -2.91 4.52 -9.05
N ILE A 74 -2.40 5.70 -8.75
CA ILE A 74 -3.22 6.87 -8.47
C ILE A 74 -3.94 7.40 -9.71
N ASP A 75 -3.28 7.42 -10.85
CA ASP A 75 -3.86 7.83 -12.14
C ASP A 75 -4.68 6.72 -12.81
N LYS A 76 -4.51 5.46 -12.38
CA LYS A 76 -5.17 4.29 -12.98
C LYS A 76 -6.56 4.01 -12.41
N ASN A 77 -7.00 4.75 -11.40
CA ASN A 77 -8.26 4.48 -10.72
C ASN A 77 -8.96 5.77 -10.27
N GLU A 78 -9.63 6.41 -11.23
CA GLU A 78 -10.79 7.28 -10.94
C GLU A 78 -11.97 7.03 -11.87
N ASP A 79 -12.11 5.88 -12.55
CA ASP A 79 -13.39 5.60 -13.19
C ASP A 79 -13.64 4.12 -13.50
N GLY A 80 -14.53 3.51 -12.71
CA GLY A 80 -15.45 2.51 -13.24
C GLY A 80 -16.89 3.00 -13.19
N THR A 81 -17.12 4.29 -12.90
CA THR A 81 -18.42 4.94 -12.81
C THR A 81 -18.26 6.44 -13.03
N LEU A 82 -18.52 6.87 -14.26
CA LEU A 82 -18.87 8.24 -14.62
C LEU A 82 -20.13 8.61 -13.85
N GLN A 83 -20.07 9.64 -13.00
CA GLN A 83 -21.22 10.48 -12.65
C GLN A 83 -20.81 11.94 -12.61
#